data_AF-A0A813KYC3-F1
#
_entry.id   AF-A0A813KYC3-F1
#
_cell.length_a   1.000
_cell.length_b   1.000
_cell.length_c   1.000
_cell.angle_alpha   90.00
_cell.angle_beta   90.00
_cell.angle_gamma   90.00
#
_symmetry.space_group_name_H-M   'P 1'
#
loop_
_entity.id
_entity.type
_entity.pdbx_description
1 polymer ?
#
loop_
_entity_poly.entity_id
_entity_poly.type
_entity_poly.pdbx_seq_one_letter_code
_entity_poly.pdbx_strand_id
1 'polypeptide(L)'
;VLDARPTRPLDTVVLEGGVAQNVCKDVQRFLQSEQWYVARGVPYRRGYLLHGPPGCGKTSFITALAGELHLVICIINLASRELTDDSLLELLSEAPRHSILLLEDVDAAFKTAPEPSAPAADSAGGRGIHNRRMNE
;
A
#
# COMPACT_ATOMS: atom_id res chain seq x y z
N VAL A 1 7.29 0.06 -29.91
CA VAL A 1 8.51 0.61 -29.29
C VAL A 1 8.05 1.28 -28.01
N LEU A 2 8.15 0.60 -26.87
CA LEU A 2 7.76 1.19 -25.59
C LEU A 2 8.80 2.27 -25.28
N ASP A 3 8.36 3.51 -25.13
CA ASP A 3 9.19 4.65 -24.76
C ASP A 3 10.02 4.31 -23.51
N ALA A 4 11.30 4.02 -23.73
CA ALA A 4 12.25 3.81 -22.65
C ALA A 4 12.47 5.18 -21.99
N ARG A 5 11.63 5.52 -21.01
CA ARG A 5 11.92 6.63 -20.10
C ARG A 5 13.33 6.39 -19.55
N PRO A 6 14.23 7.39 -19.62
CA PRO A 6 15.57 7.23 -19.08
C PRO A 6 15.47 6.79 -17.63
N THR A 7 16.14 5.68 -17.31
CA THR A 7 16.17 5.13 -15.95
C THR A 7 16.80 6.17 -15.04
N ARG A 8 16.03 6.62 -14.03
CA ARG A 8 16.56 7.54 -13.02
C ARG A 8 17.61 6.77 -12.22
N PRO A 9 18.89 7.18 -12.20
CA PRO A 9 19.89 6.41 -11.48
C PRO A 9 19.62 6.47 -9.97
N LEU A 10 19.90 5.34 -9.29
CA LEU A 10 19.51 5.14 -7.89
C LEU A 10 20.19 6.15 -6.94
N ASP A 11 21.38 6.63 -7.30
CA ASP A 11 22.15 7.65 -6.57
C ASP A 11 21.46 9.02 -6.50
N THR A 12 20.59 9.33 -7.46
CA THR A 12 19.80 10.57 -7.49
C THR A 12 18.63 10.55 -6.51
N VAL A 13 18.41 9.44 -5.82
CA VAL A 13 17.35 9.27 -4.81
C VAL A 13 18.00 9.13 -3.44
N VAL A 14 17.99 10.23 -2.69
CA VAL A 14 18.55 10.28 -1.34
C VAL A 14 17.48 9.88 -0.34
N LEU A 15 17.60 8.68 0.22
CA LEU A 15 16.84 8.21 1.38
C LEU A 15 17.77 8.19 2.60
N GLU A 16 17.25 8.55 3.76
CA GLU A 16 18.02 8.55 5.01
C GLU A 16 18.47 7.14 5.41
N GLY A 17 19.55 7.04 6.20
CA GLY A 17 19.95 5.80 6.86
C GLY A 17 20.39 4.65 5.93
N GLY A 18 20.71 4.94 4.67
CA GLY A 18 21.12 3.91 3.70
C GLY A 18 19.97 2.97 3.29
N VAL A 19 18.72 3.39 3.51
CA VAL A 19 17.53 2.58 3.19
C VAL A 19 17.51 2.18 1.72
N ALA A 20 17.85 3.09 0.81
CA ALA A 20 17.92 2.81 -0.62
C ALA A 20 18.84 1.63 -0.94
N GLN A 21 20.05 1.63 -0.39
CA GLN A 21 21.06 0.58 -0.59
C GLN A 21 20.63 -0.74 0.05
N ASN A 22 20.02 -0.68 1.23
CA ASN A 22 19.54 -1.88 1.94
C ASN A 22 18.41 -2.57 1.17
N VAL A 23 17.43 -1.81 0.69
CA VAL A 23 16.34 -2.35 -0.13
C VAL A 23 16.88 -2.90 -1.45
N CYS A 24 17.78 -2.19 -2.13
CA CYS A 24 18.39 -2.68 -3.37
C CYS A 24 19.11 -4.02 -3.17
N LYS A 25 19.94 -4.14 -2.12
CA LYS A 25 20.62 -5.40 -1.78
C LYS A 25 19.64 -6.53 -1.45
N ASP A 26 18.56 -6.22 -0.74
CA ASP A 26 17.53 -7.21 -0.40
C ASP A 26 16.80 -7.72 -1.64
N VAL A 27 16.43 -6.84 -2.57
CA VAL A 27 15.82 -7.25 -3.84
C VAL A 27 16.78 -8.10 -4.67
N GLN A 28 18.06 -7.71 -4.79
CA GLN A 28 19.06 -8.52 -5.50
C GLN A 28 19.19 -9.92 -4.89
N ARG A 29 19.22 -10.02 -3.56
CA ARG A 29 19.27 -11.30 -2.85
C ARG A 29 18.00 -12.11 -3.08
N PHE A 30 16.83 -11.46 -3.05
CA PHE A 30 15.55 -12.11 -3.33
C PHE A 30 15.54 -12.73 -4.73
N LEU A 31 15.94 -11.97 -5.75
CA LEU A 31 16.00 -12.43 -7.14
C LEU A 31 16.92 -13.66 -7.34
N GLN A 32 17.98 -13.79 -6.53
CA GLN A 32 18.91 -14.92 -6.58
C GLN A 32 18.45 -16.14 -5.75
N SER A 33 17.35 -16.01 -4.99
CA SER A 33 16.92 -17.01 -4.00
C SER A 33 15.75 -17.87 -4.44
N GLU A 34 15.28 -17.77 -5.69
CA GLU A 34 14.10 -18.48 -6.21
C GLU A 34 14.10 -19.98 -5.88
N GLN A 35 15.23 -20.67 -6.12
CA GLN A 35 15.36 -22.11 -5.84
C GLN A 35 15.15 -22.44 -4.36
N TRP A 36 15.57 -21.56 -3.45
CA TRP A 36 15.40 -21.74 -2.01
C TRP A 36 13.92 -21.71 -1.61
N TYR A 37 13.12 -20.84 -2.25
CA TYR A 37 11.68 -20.72 -2.04
C TYR A 37 10.96 -21.95 -2.57
N VAL A 38 11.27 -22.35 -3.80
CA VAL A 38 10.70 -23.55 -4.45
C VAL A 38 10.99 -24.81 -3.62
N ALA A 39 12.24 -25.01 -3.19
CA ALA A 39 12.65 -26.17 -2.40
C ALA A 39 11.93 -26.29 -1.04
N ARG A 40 11.42 -25.18 -0.50
CA ARG A 40 10.70 -25.13 0.78
C ARG A 40 9.19 -25.03 0.62
N GLY A 41 8.68 -24.95 -0.61
CA GLY A 41 7.25 -24.72 -0.87
C GLY A 41 6.75 -23.36 -0.37
N VAL A 42 7.64 -22.39 -0.17
CA VAL A 42 7.26 -21.03 0.25
C VAL A 42 6.92 -20.20 -0.99
N PRO A 43 5.80 -19.45 -1.01
CA PRO A 43 5.48 -18.58 -2.12
C PRO A 43 6.62 -17.61 -2.43
N TYR A 44 7.09 -17.61 -3.67
CA TYR A 44 8.17 -16.73 -4.13
C TYR A 44 7.66 -15.31 -4.33
N ARG A 45 7.49 -14.58 -3.22
CA ARG A 45 6.97 -13.21 -3.18
C ARG A 45 7.73 -12.39 -2.14
N ARG A 46 8.00 -11.12 -2.45
CA ARG A 46 8.64 -10.17 -1.53
C ARG A 46 7.84 -8.87 -1.53
N GLY A 47 7.32 -8.49 -0.36
CA GLY A 47 6.55 -7.26 -0.18
C GLY A 47 7.39 -6.18 0.50
N TYR A 48 7.26 -4.95 0.04
CA TYR A 48 7.85 -3.76 0.66
C TYR A 48 6.76 -2.71 0.88
N LEU A 49 6.81 -2.02 2.02
CA LEU A 49 5.96 -0.88 2.32
C LEU A 49 6.83 0.36 2.48
N LEU A 50 6.68 1.32 1.58
CA LEU A 50 7.34 2.62 1.68
C LEU A 50 6.30 3.62 2.16
N HIS A 51 6.52 4.17 3.35
CA HIS A 51 5.65 5.18 3.95
C HIS A 51 6.43 6.44 4.30
N GLY A 52 5.72 7.56 4.42
CA GLY A 52 6.29 8.86 4.74
C GLY A 52 5.50 9.98 4.07
N PRO A 53 5.82 11.25 4.37
CA PRO A 53 5.12 12.40 3.81
C PRO A 53 5.06 12.39 2.26
N PRO A 54 4.05 13.01 1.65
CA PRO A 54 4.04 13.22 0.20
C PRO A 54 5.27 14.03 -0.22
N GLY A 55 5.82 13.73 -1.40
CA GLY A 55 7.01 14.42 -1.91
C GLY A 55 8.36 13.86 -1.45
N CYS A 56 8.42 12.88 -0.55
CA CYS A 56 9.69 12.25 -0.11
C CYS A 56 10.31 11.25 -1.12
N GLY A 57 9.92 11.30 -2.40
CA GLY A 57 10.57 10.51 -3.45
C GLY A 57 10.28 8.99 -3.43
N LYS A 58 9.24 8.51 -2.73
CA LYS A 58 8.89 7.07 -2.66
C LYS A 58 8.70 6.42 -4.04
N THR A 59 7.78 6.95 -4.85
CA THR A 59 7.56 6.48 -6.23
C THR A 59 8.80 6.65 -7.09
N SER A 60 9.53 7.75 -6.91
CA SER A 60 10.79 7.98 -7.63
C SER A 60 11.86 6.94 -7.31
N PHE A 61 11.96 6.52 -6.05
CA PHE A 61 12.86 5.45 -5.61
C PHE A 61 12.51 4.13 -6.30
N ILE A 62 11.23 3.76 -6.33
CA ILE A 62 10.77 2.50 -6.91
C ILE A 62 11.05 2.46 -8.42
N THR A 63 10.81 3.57 -9.12
CA THR A 63 11.15 3.70 -10.55
C THR A 63 12.66 3.59 -10.80
N ALA A 64 13.48 4.21 -9.95
CA ALA A 64 14.93 4.11 -10.04
C ALA A 64 15.42 2.68 -9.78
N LEU A 65 14.88 2.02 -8.75
CA LEU A 65 15.17 0.64 -8.39
C LEU A 65 14.80 -0.35 -9.52
N ALA A 66 13.64 -0.16 -10.14
CA ALA A 66 13.22 -0.97 -11.30
C ALA A 66 14.21 -0.82 -12.46
N GLY A 67 14.64 0.41 -12.74
CA GLY A 67 15.63 0.71 -13.78
C GLY A 67 16.99 0.07 -13.49
N GLU A 68 17.48 0.20 -12.26
CA GLU A 68 18.77 -0.36 -11.81
C GLU A 68 18.80 -1.89 -11.90
N LEU A 69 17.68 -2.55 -11.61
CA LEU A 69 17.58 -4.01 -11.59
C LEU A 69 17.01 -4.60 -12.89
N HIS A 70 16.78 -3.76 -13.91
CA HIS A 70 16.17 -4.13 -15.18
C HIS A 70 14.83 -4.88 -15.04
N LEU A 71 14.02 -4.45 -14.08
CA LEU A 71 12.68 -5.01 -13.82
C LEU A 71 11.61 -4.18 -14.52
N VAL A 72 10.56 -4.86 -14.99
CA VAL A 72 9.34 -4.17 -15.48
C VAL A 72 8.57 -3.62 -14.28
N ILE A 73 8.06 -2.39 -14.37
CA ILE A 73 7.19 -1.84 -13.31
C ILE A 73 5.73 -1.82 -13.77
N CYS A 74 4.85 -2.39 -12.94
CA CYS A 74 3.41 -2.39 -13.14
C CYS A 74 2.78 -1.52 -12.04
N ILE A 75 2.21 -0.38 -12.40
CA ILE A 75 1.66 0.58 -11.45
C ILE A 75 0.15 0.41 -11.37
N ILE A 76 -0.37 0.22 -10.16
CA ILE A 76 -1.79 0.18 -9.83
C ILE A 76 -2.07 1.27 -8.81
N ASN A 77 -2.96 2.19 -9.13
CA ASN A 77 -3.45 3.20 -8.19
C ASN A 77 -4.72 2.68 -7.52
N LEU A 78 -4.68 2.42 -6.20
CA LEU A 78 -5.82 1.89 -5.48
C LEU A 78 -6.93 2.92 -5.22
N ALA A 79 -6.63 4.20 -5.40
CA ALA A 79 -7.62 5.27 -5.25
C ALA A 79 -8.48 5.47 -6.51
N SER A 80 -8.20 4.75 -7.61
CA SER A 80 -9.01 4.79 -8.84
C SER A 80 -10.40 4.21 -8.57
N ARG A 81 -11.44 4.93 -9.02
CA ARG A 81 -12.85 4.52 -8.83
C ARG A 81 -13.24 3.34 -9.70
N GLU A 82 -12.47 3.10 -10.74
CA GLU A 82 -12.67 2.07 -11.75
C GLU A 82 -12.03 0.73 -11.32
N LEU A 83 -11.18 0.74 -10.29
CA LEU A 83 -10.54 -0.46 -9.76
C LEU A 83 -11.53 -1.24 -8.88
N THR A 84 -11.79 -2.48 -9.27
CA THR A 84 -12.58 -3.46 -8.48
C THR A 84 -11.68 -4.57 -7.96
N ASP A 85 -12.16 -5.36 -7.00
CA ASP A 85 -11.41 -6.52 -6.48
C ASP A 85 -11.13 -7.56 -7.57
N ASP A 86 -12.09 -7.80 -8.47
CA ASP A 86 -11.93 -8.73 -9.60
C ASP A 86 -10.87 -8.21 -10.58
N SER A 87 -10.96 -6.93 -10.97
CA SER A 87 -9.97 -6.30 -11.85
C SER A 87 -8.57 -6.27 -11.21
N LEU A 88 -8.48 -6.05 -9.90
CA LEU A 88 -7.21 -6.13 -9.17
C LEU A 88 -6.64 -7.54 -9.21
N LEU A 89 -7.46 -8.57 -8.96
CA LEU A 89 -7.03 -9.95 -9.02
C LEU A 89 -6.55 -10.35 -10.42
N GLU A 90 -7.24 -9.91 -11.46
CA GLU A 90 -6.83 -10.08 -12.86
C GLU A 90 -5.46 -9.45 -13.11
N LEU A 91 -5.26 -8.17 -12.75
CA LEU A 91 -3.98 -7.46 -12.91
C LEU A 91 -2.84 -8.14 -12.14
N LEU A 92 -3.11 -8.66 -10.94
CA LEU A 92 -2.14 -9.42 -10.15
C LEU A 92 -1.75 -10.75 -10.83
N SER A 93 -2.69 -11.38 -11.52
CA SER A 93 -2.48 -12.65 -12.21
C SER A 93 -1.74 -12.50 -13.55
N GLU A 94 -1.94 -11.37 -14.23
CA GLU A 94 -1.32 -11.06 -15.52
C GLU A 94 0.07 -10.40 -15.39
N ALA A 95 0.45 -10.00 -14.17
CA ALA A 95 1.73 -9.34 -13.90
C ALA A 95 2.91 -10.18 -14.46
N PRO A 96 3.78 -9.59 -15.31
CA PRO A 96 4.89 -10.31 -15.91
C PRO A 96 5.84 -10.90 -14.87
N ARG A 97 6.52 -11.99 -15.22
CA ARG A 97 7.67 -12.47 -14.43
C ARG A 97 8.76 -11.40 -14.42
N HIS A 98 9.53 -11.35 -13.33
CA HIS A 98 10.57 -10.32 -13.15
C HIS A 98 10.02 -8.89 -13.23
N SER A 99 8.87 -8.64 -12.58
CA SER A 99 8.29 -7.31 -12.46
C SER A 99 8.20 -6.85 -11.00
N ILE A 100 8.17 -5.52 -10.81
CA ILE A 100 7.77 -4.86 -9.58
C ILE A 100 6.31 -4.43 -9.76
N LEU A 101 5.45 -4.94 -8.89
CA LEU A 101 4.11 -4.41 -8.74
C LEU A 101 4.12 -3.25 -7.75
N LEU A 102 3.79 -2.05 -8.22
CA LEU A 102 3.66 -0.84 -7.43
C LEU A 102 2.18 -0.55 -7.15
N LEU A 103 1.81 -0.65 -5.87
CA LEU A 103 0.51 -0.26 -5.36
C LEU A 103 0.61 1.16 -4.77
N GLU A 104 0.03 2.17 -5.44
CA GLU A 104 0.05 3.56 -4.98
C GLU A 104 -1.20 3.93 -4.16
N ASP A 105 -1.05 4.90 -3.25
CA ASP A 105 -2.11 5.52 -2.45
C ASP A 105 -3.03 4.52 -1.73
N VAL A 106 -2.43 3.46 -1.17
CA VAL A 106 -3.13 2.41 -0.41
C VAL A 106 -3.99 2.98 0.72
N ASP A 107 -3.53 4.05 1.39
CA ASP A 107 -4.25 4.73 2.46
C ASP A 107 -5.53 5.44 1.98
N ALA A 108 -5.55 5.93 0.74
CA ALA A 108 -6.73 6.55 0.17
C ALA A 108 -7.84 5.53 -0.16
N ALA A 109 -7.46 4.29 -0.48
CA ALA A 109 -8.39 3.20 -0.79
C ALA A 109 -9.18 2.72 0.44
N PHE A 110 -8.63 2.89 1.65
CA PHE A 110 -9.25 2.45 2.91
C PHE A 110 -10.02 3.54 3.65
N LYS A 111 -10.39 4.66 3.00
CA LYS A 111 -11.25 5.67 3.62
C LYS A 111 -12.66 5.09 3.86
N THR A 112 -12.81 4.45 5.01
CA THR A 112 -14.08 3.99 5.56
C THR A 112 -15.08 5.13 5.58
N ALA A 113 -16.31 4.85 5.15
CA ALA A 113 -17.43 5.75 5.32
C ALA A 113 -17.44 6.29 6.76
N PRO A 114 -17.77 7.58 6.97
CA PRO A 114 -17.89 8.10 8.32
C PRO A 114 -18.83 7.18 9.11
N GLU A 115 -18.38 6.74 10.29
CA GLU A 115 -19.23 6.10 11.29
C GLU A 115 -20.57 6.84 11.32
N PRO A 116 -21.73 6.17 11.23
CA PRO A 116 -23.02 6.85 11.33
C PRO A 116 -23.00 7.60 12.66
N SER A 117 -22.97 8.93 12.59
CA SER A 117 -22.96 9.78 13.78
C SER A 117 -24.14 9.33 14.65
N ALA A 118 -23.81 8.86 15.86
CA ALA A 118 -24.80 8.43 16.84
C ALA A 118 -25.95 9.44 16.89
N PRO A 119 -27.23 8.99 16.88
CA PRO A 119 -28.36 9.90 16.87
C PRO A 119 -28.24 10.87 18.04
N ALA A 120 -28.33 12.17 17.74
CA ALA A 120 -28.26 13.24 18.71
C ALA A 120 -29.20 12.95 19.88
N ALA A 121 -28.64 12.87 21.09
CA ALA A 121 -29.43 12.73 22.30
C ALA A 121 -30.28 13.99 22.49
N ASP A 122 -31.57 13.87 22.16
CA ASP A 122 -32.56 14.90 22.39
C ASP A 122 -32.64 15.18 23.89
N SER A 123 -32.19 16.39 24.26
CA SER A 123 -32.17 16.86 25.63
C SER A 123 -33.24 17.92 25.82
N ALA A 124 -34.15 17.61 26.75
CA ALA A 124 -35.00 18.49 27.55
C ALA A 124 -36.45 18.72 27.09
N GLY A 125 -37.40 18.24 27.92
CA GLY A 125 -38.81 18.63 27.81
C GLY A 125 -39.82 18.03 28.80
N GLY A 126 -39.61 18.11 30.13
CA GLY A 126 -40.70 18.45 31.07
C GLY A 126 -41.62 17.38 31.72
N ARG A 127 -41.58 17.42 33.08
CA ARG A 127 -42.69 17.32 34.09
C ARG A 127 -43.31 15.97 34.50
N GLY A 128 -43.15 15.70 35.81
CA GLY A 128 -44.09 15.00 36.71
C GLY A 128 -44.10 13.47 36.56
N ILE A 129 -44.23 12.62 37.59
CA ILE A 129 -45.11 12.66 38.76
C ILE A 129 -44.54 11.66 39.83
N HIS A 130 -44.54 12.11 41.09
CA HIS A 130 -44.65 11.38 42.37
C HIS A 130 -44.44 9.86 42.45
N ASN A 131 -43.50 9.43 43.30
CA ASN A 131 -43.80 8.39 44.30
C ASN A 131 -42.88 8.50 45.53
N ARG A 132 -43.46 8.88 46.67
CA ARG A 132 -42.79 8.90 47.99
C ARG A 132 -43.71 8.22 49.01
N ARG A 133 -43.12 7.28 49.74
CA ARG A 133 -43.56 6.58 50.98
C ARG A 133 -44.44 5.33 50.80
N MET A 134 -43.84 4.18 51.12
CA MET A 134 -44.40 3.22 52.07
C MET A 134 -43.25 2.72 52.95
N ASN A 135 -43.33 3.01 54.25
CA ASN A 135 -42.64 2.29 55.31
C ASN A 135 -43.41 2.63 56.59
N GLU A 136 -44.37 1.75 56.93
CA GLU A 136 -44.87 1.34 58.24
C GLU A 136 -46.13 0.49 58.05
#